data_AF-A0ABD3AMX2-F1
#
_entry.id   AF-A0ABD3AMX2-F1
#
_cell.length_a   1.000
_cell.length_b   1.000
_cell.length_c   1.000
_cell.angle_alpha   90.00
_cell.angle_beta   90.00
_cell.angle_gamma   90.00
#
_symmetry.space_group_name_H-M   'P 1'
#
loop_
_entity.id
_entity.type
_entity.pdbx_description
1 polymer ?
#
loop_
_entity_poly.entity_id
_entity_poly.type
_entity_poly.pdbx_seq_one_letter_code
_entity_poly.pdbx_strand_id
1 'polypeptide(L)'
;MEGMFDLDMALLMITMDENYIERKLSEYKVFNQNQLLSEMPTVETFGECIVCMESFESSVGGKQVPCGHVFHSTCIARWLSDHNSCPLCRSIVFSAAEDLS
;
A
#
# COMPACT_ATOMS: atom_id res chain seq x y z
N MET A 1 15.22 -21.85 -11.18
CA MET A 1 14.99 -20.40 -11.04
C MET A 1 14.61 -20.22 -9.59
N GLU A 2 15.65 -20.05 -8.78
CA GLU A 2 15.60 -20.14 -7.32
C GLU A 2 14.98 -18.85 -6.76
N GLY A 3 13.65 -18.83 -6.66
CA GLY A 3 12.93 -17.88 -5.82
C GLY A 3 13.00 -18.36 -4.38
N MET A 4 14.18 -18.17 -3.79
CA MET A 4 14.56 -18.32 -2.40
C MET A 4 13.38 -18.19 -1.42
N PHE A 5 12.73 -19.31 -1.10
CA PHE A 5 12.13 -19.46 0.23
C PHE A 5 13.31 -19.52 1.19
N ASP A 6 13.79 -18.35 1.61
CA ASP A 6 14.92 -18.23 2.52
C ASP A 6 14.69 -19.19 3.68
N LEU A 7 15.58 -20.18 3.83
CA LEU A 7 15.58 -21.09 4.96
C LEU A 7 15.64 -20.32 6.28
N ASP A 8 16.14 -19.08 6.26
CA ASP A 8 16.10 -18.11 7.35
C ASP A 8 14.66 -17.68 7.71
N MET A 9 13.76 -17.47 6.74
CA MET A 9 12.35 -17.14 7.03
C MET A 9 11.59 -18.32 7.65
N ALA A 10 11.88 -19.54 7.22
CA ALA A 10 11.33 -20.74 7.84
C ALA A 10 11.95 -21.00 9.22
N LEU A 11 13.24 -20.72 9.43
CA LEU A 11 13.90 -20.82 10.74
C LEU A 11 13.33 -19.82 11.76
N LEU A 12 13.01 -18.60 11.32
CA LEU A 12 12.32 -17.59 12.13
C LEU A 12 10.88 -18.03 12.51
N MET A 13 10.22 -18.88 11.71
CA MET A 13 8.90 -19.44 12.03
C MET A 13 8.96 -20.65 12.98
N ILE A 14 10.07 -21.40 12.99
CA ILE A 14 10.23 -22.62 13.79
C ILE A 14 10.73 -22.33 15.22
N THR A 15 11.36 -21.18 15.46
CA THR A 15 12.07 -20.91 16.74
C THR A 15 11.63 -19.65 17.50
N MET A 16 10.60 -18.93 17.06
CA MET A 16 10.24 -17.63 17.63
C MET A 16 8.77 -17.55 18.07
N ASP A 17 8.54 -16.86 19.19
CA ASP A 17 7.25 -16.61 19.82
C ASP A 17 6.22 -16.05 18.82
N GLU A 18 4.94 -16.42 18.95
CA GLU A 18 3.83 -16.04 18.04
C GLU A 18 3.80 -14.53 17.75
N ASN A 19 4.18 -13.71 18.73
CA ASN A 19 4.25 -12.25 18.61
C ASN A 19 5.33 -11.76 17.62
N TYR A 20 6.41 -12.51 17.41
CA TYR A 20 7.46 -12.14 16.45
C TYR A 20 6.99 -12.34 15.01
N ILE A 21 6.26 -13.42 14.75
CA ILE A 21 5.71 -13.74 13.43
C ILE A 21 4.69 -12.69 13.03
N GLU A 22 3.77 -12.30 13.92
CA GLU A 22 2.80 -11.24 13.65
C GLU A 22 3.47 -9.90 13.30
N ARG A 23 4.53 -9.54 14.02
CA ARG A 23 5.30 -8.32 13.74
C ARG A 23 6.06 -8.38 12.41
N LYS A 24 6.61 -9.55 12.05
CA LYS A 24 7.29 -9.71 10.75
C LYS A 24 6.34 -9.77 9.57
N LEU A 25 5.16 -10.37 9.74
CA LEU A 25 4.11 -10.36 8.74
C LEU A 25 3.53 -8.96 8.53
N SER A 26 3.38 -8.16 9.60
CA SER A 26 2.97 -6.76 9.46
C SER A 26 4.05 -5.92 8.77
N GLU A 27 5.32 -6.11 9.11
CA GLU A 27 6.46 -5.48 8.42
C GLU A 27 6.49 -5.84 6.91
N TYR A 28 6.32 -7.12 6.56
CA TYR A 28 6.28 -7.58 5.16
C TYR A 28 5.08 -7.03 4.38
N LYS A 29 3.90 -6.97 5.01
CA LYS A 29 2.67 -6.45 4.40
C LYS A 29 2.74 -4.94 4.12
N VAL A 30 3.28 -4.17 5.08
CA VAL A 30 3.49 -2.73 4.95
C VAL A 30 4.53 -2.41 3.86
N PHE A 31 5.57 -3.23 3.73
CA PHE A 31 6.61 -3.03 2.72
C PHE A 31 6.08 -3.17 1.28
N ASN A 32 5.29 -4.20 1.00
CA ASN A 32 4.76 -4.45 -0.35
C ASN A 32 3.76 -3.34 -0.80
N GLN A 33 2.94 -2.83 0.12
CA GLN A 33 1.95 -1.79 -0.19
C GLN A 33 2.58 -0.42 -0.45
N ASN A 34 3.63 -0.03 0.28
CA ASN A 34 4.33 1.24 0.07
C ASN A 34 5.09 1.29 -1.26
N GLN A 35 5.62 0.15 -1.71
CA GLN A 35 6.27 0.06 -3.01
C GLN A 35 5.26 0.24 -4.15
N LEU A 36 4.09 -0.40 -4.07
CA LEU A 36 3.03 -0.29 -5.09
C LEU A 36 2.41 1.12 -5.18
N LEU A 37 2.38 1.84 -4.07
CA LEU A 37 1.97 3.25 -4.02
C LEU A 37 2.89 4.19 -4.83
N SER A 38 4.17 3.85 -4.91
CA SER A 38 5.15 4.66 -5.64
C SER A 38 4.87 4.68 -7.15
N GLU A 39 4.33 3.58 -7.66
CA GLU A 39 3.99 3.36 -9.08
C GLU A 39 2.68 4.05 -9.51
N MET A 40 1.82 4.42 -8.56
CA MET A 40 0.59 5.15 -8.87
C MET A 40 0.90 6.52 -9.49
N PRO A 41 0.15 6.93 -10.53
CA PRO A 41 0.36 8.23 -11.16
C PRO A 41 0.10 9.36 -10.17
N THR A 42 1.02 10.32 -10.14
CA THR A 42 0.80 11.60 -9.48
C THR A 42 0.12 12.52 -10.48
N VAL A 43 -1.03 13.07 -10.12
CA VAL A 43 -1.81 13.98 -10.95
C VAL A 43 -1.98 15.32 -10.26
N GLU A 44 -1.90 16.39 -11.05
CA GLU A 44 -2.29 17.72 -10.60
C GLU A 44 -3.81 17.76 -10.44
N THR A 45 -4.28 18.24 -9.29
CA THR A 45 -5.71 18.37 -8.98
C THR A 45 -5.92 19.60 -8.12
N PHE A 46 -7.06 20.27 -8.30
CA PHE A 46 -7.39 21.53 -7.62
C PHE A 46 -8.51 21.35 -6.57
N GLY A 47 -8.62 20.14 -6.02
CA GLY A 47 -9.62 19.79 -4.99
C GLY A 47 -9.07 19.73 -3.57
N GLU A 48 -9.79 19.00 -2.71
CA GLU A 48 -9.38 18.70 -1.33
C GLU A 48 -9.21 17.19 -1.14
N CYS A 49 -8.21 16.80 -0.36
CA CYS A 49 -8.03 15.41 0.03
C CYS A 49 -9.04 15.07 1.12
N ILE A 50 -10.02 14.22 0.83
CA ILE A 50 -11.09 13.88 1.79
C ILE A 50 -10.60 13.15 3.06
N VAL A 51 -9.35 12.70 3.08
CA VAL A 51 -8.74 12.02 4.23
C VAL A 51 -8.28 13.03 5.28
N CYS A 52 -7.61 14.12 4.87
CA CYS A 52 -7.15 15.18 5.77
C CYS A 52 -7.99 16.46 5.71
N MET A 53 -8.91 16.57 4.75
CA MET A 53 -9.73 17.76 4.46
C MET A 53 -8.90 19.00 4.10
N GLU A 54 -7.70 18.82 3.56
CA GLU A 54 -6.82 19.90 3.11
C GLU A 54 -6.73 19.94 1.58
N SER A 55 -6.53 21.13 1.03
CA SER A 55 -6.36 21.35 -0.41
C SER A 55 -5.05 20.72 -0.92
N PHE A 56 -5.05 20.27 -2.16
CA PHE A 56 -3.83 19.79 -2.81
C PHE A 56 -2.85 20.94 -3.10
N GLU A 57 -1.58 20.74 -2.78
CA GLU A 57 -0.53 21.66 -3.22
C GLU A 57 -0.31 21.52 -4.73
N SER A 58 -0.41 22.63 -5.45
CA SER A 58 -0.22 22.68 -6.91
C SER A 58 1.14 22.18 -7.37
N SER A 59 2.16 22.21 -6.52
CA SER A 59 3.52 21.73 -6.81
C SER A 59 3.73 20.23 -6.58
N VAL A 60 2.87 19.58 -5.78
CA VAL A 60 3.06 18.18 -5.36
C VAL A 60 1.98 17.26 -5.97
N GLY A 61 0.78 17.80 -6.21
CA GLY A 61 -0.36 17.04 -6.71
C GLY A 61 -0.84 15.96 -5.73
N GLY A 62 -1.53 14.95 -6.25
CA GLY A 62 -1.98 13.80 -5.46
C GLY A 62 -1.80 12.48 -6.20
N LYS A 63 -1.80 11.37 -5.46
CA LYS A 63 -1.78 10.02 -6.01
C LYS A 63 -3.18 9.62 -6.45
N GLN A 64 -3.30 9.24 -7.72
CA GLN A 64 -4.52 8.70 -8.28
C GLN A 64 -4.54 7.17 -8.14
N VAL A 65 -5.50 6.64 -7.40
CA VAL A 65 -5.71 5.18 -7.26
C VAL A 65 -6.44 4.62 -8.50
N PRO A 66 -6.43 3.29 -8.76
CA PRO A 66 -6.98 2.71 -9.99
C PRO A 66 -8.45 3.02 -10.27
N CYS A 67 -9.25 3.28 -9.24
CA CYS A 67 -10.65 3.70 -9.40
C CYS A 67 -10.80 5.18 -9.81
N GLY A 68 -9.70 5.92 -10.01
CA GLY A 68 -9.68 7.30 -10.49
C GLY A 68 -9.66 8.39 -9.41
N HIS A 69 -9.82 8.05 -8.13
CA HIS A 69 -9.83 9.01 -7.02
C HIS A 69 -8.41 9.45 -6.62
N VAL A 70 -8.29 10.69 -6.13
CA VAL A 70 -6.99 11.32 -5.84
C VAL A 70 -6.87 11.68 -4.36
N PHE A 71 -5.69 11.42 -3.78
CA PHE A 71 -5.38 11.67 -2.37
C PHE A 71 -3.92 12.10 -2.21
N HIS A 72 -3.57 12.77 -1.11
CA HIS A 72 -2.15 13.03 -0.83
C HIS A 72 -1.40 11.71 -0.71
N SER A 73 -0.17 11.66 -1.24
CA SER A 73 0.69 10.47 -1.19
C SER A 73 0.78 9.89 0.22
N THR A 74 0.94 10.74 1.23
CA THR A 74 1.02 10.36 2.64
C THR A 74 -0.32 9.87 3.20
N CYS A 75 -1.42 10.50 2.82
CA CYS A 75 -2.76 10.12 3.27
C CYS A 75 -3.17 8.75 2.74
N ILE A 76 -2.99 8.52 1.43
CA ILE A 76 -3.31 7.21 0.84
C ILE A 76 -2.33 6.13 1.31
N ALA A 77 -1.06 6.46 1.53
CA ALA A 77 -0.09 5.52 2.07
C ALA A 77 -0.49 5.03 3.47
N ARG A 78 -0.82 5.95 4.37
CA ARG A 78 -1.28 5.60 5.72
C ARG A 78 -2.54 4.73 5.68
N TRP A 79 -3.50 5.09 4.84
CA TRP A 79 -4.74 4.32 4.69
C TRP A 79 -4.47 2.90 4.18
N LEU A 80 -3.59 2.77 3.18
CA LEU A 80 -3.32 1.48 2.54
C LEU A 80 -2.48 0.53 3.39
N SER A 81 -1.81 1.01 4.44
CA SER A 81 -1.14 0.16 5.43
C SER A 81 -2.11 -0.80 6.13
N ASP A 82 -3.35 -0.36 6.39
CA ASP A 82 -4.35 -1.14 7.12
C ASP A 82 -5.45 -1.70 6.20
N HIS A 83 -5.70 -1.02 5.07
CA HIS A 83 -6.80 -1.34 4.17
C HIS A 83 -6.33 -1.51 2.72
N ASN A 84 -7.06 -2.28 1.91
CA ASN A 84 -6.78 -2.39 0.47
C ASN A 84 -7.95 -1.86 -0.36
N SER A 85 -8.50 -0.70 0.04
CA SER A 85 -9.72 -0.15 -0.56
C SER A 85 -9.66 1.36 -0.63
N CYS A 86 -10.27 1.95 -1.65
CA CYS A 86 -10.38 3.40 -1.79
C CYS A 86 -11.21 4.00 -0.64
N PRO A 87 -10.74 5.07 0.04
CA PRO A 87 -11.51 5.77 1.09
C PRO A 87 -12.87 6.32 0.63
N LEU A 88 -13.01 6.65 -0.66
CA LEU A 88 -14.22 7.25 -1.24
C LEU A 88 -15.25 6.20 -1.68
N CYS A 89 -14.84 5.25 -2.51
CA CYS A 89 -15.76 4.31 -3.17
C CYS A 89 -15.57 2.85 -2.76
N ARG A 90 -14.64 2.55 -1.85
CA ARG A 90 -14.33 1.19 -1.34
C ARG A 90 -13.89 0.19 -2.41
N SER A 91 -13.61 0.63 -3.63
CA SER A 91 -13.01 -0.22 -4.68
C SER A 91 -11.63 -0.70 -4.25
N ILE A 92 -11.29 -1.96 -4.58
CA ILE A 92 -10.00 -2.55 -4.27
C ILE A 92 -8.89 -1.77 -4.99
N VAL A 93 -7.80 -1.46 -4.28
CA VAL A 93 -6.70 -0.67 -4.82
C VAL A 93 -5.62 -1.56 -5.43
N PHE A 94 -5.32 -2.70 -4.81
CA PHE A 94 -4.41 -3.71 -5.33
C PHE A 94 -5.16 -5.03 -5.54
N SER A 95 -5.39 -5.44 -6.79
CA SER A 95 -5.87 -6.78 -7.09
C SER A 95 -4.67 -7.73 -7.19
N ALA A 96 -4.65 -8.80 -6.41
CA ALA A 96 -3.60 -9.84 -6.43
C ALA A 96 -3.64 -10.74 -7.68
N ALA A 97 -4.22 -10.26 -8.79
CA ALA A 97 -4.56 -11.08 -9.95
C ALA A 97 -3.80 -10.59 -11.19
N GLU A 98 -2.50 -10.89 -11.27
CA GLU A 98 -1.75 -10.98 -12.53
C GLU A 98 -0.41 -11.70 -12.29
N ASP A 99 -0.49 -12.99 -11.97
CA ASP A 99 0.64 -13.93 -12.06
C ASP A 99 0.14 -15.38 -12.29
N LEU A 100 -0.84 -15.52 -13.20
CA LEU A 100 -1.23 -16.80 -13.79
C LEU A 100 -1.51 -16.60 -15.28
N SER A 101 -0.44 -16.41 -16.06
CA SER A 101 -0.41 -16.74 -17.49
C SER A 101 0.93 -17.35 -17.84
#